data_AF-A0A5Q0H2J8-F1
#
_entry.id   AF-A0A5Q0H2J8-F1
#
_cell.length_a   1.000
_cell.length_b   1.000
_cell.length_c   1.000
_cell.angle_alpha   90.00
_cell.angle_beta   90.00
_cell.angle_gamma   90.00
#
_symmetry.space_group_name_H-M   'P 1'
#
loop_
_entity.id
_entity.type
_entity.pdbx_description
1 polymer ?
#
loop_
_entity_poly.entity_id
_entity_poly.type
_entity_poly.pdbx_seq_one_letter_code
_entity_poly.pdbx_strand_id
1 'polypeptide(L)'
;MRLLPKDTPVTTPPGLPGRPASARLQFEGATYDRVPDTGFTMLLAWLAGLEHLVRLPDRESHTVTVTEIRGTARITHSGPRTSTDQDTIDEGIEDYLADAGVPAPPRGHRWYQRLPHGHDTLDDVYAHVNTALRATDPEGTAIHPDQLKPILTDIMAVLYPH
;
A
#
# COMPACT_ATOMS: atom_id res chain seq x y z
N MET A 1 -1.66 15.85 -2.01
CA MET A 1 -1.67 14.71 -2.95
C MET A 1 -1.74 15.24 -4.36
N ARG A 2 -0.89 14.73 -5.27
CA ARG A 2 -0.81 15.20 -6.67
C ARG A 2 -1.13 14.07 -7.66
N LEU A 3 -1.95 14.38 -8.66
CA LEU A 3 -2.17 13.52 -9.83
C LEU A 3 -1.06 13.80 -10.85
N LEU A 4 -0.30 12.78 -11.21
CA LEU A 4 0.75 12.90 -12.21
C LEU A 4 0.21 12.61 -13.62
N PRO A 5 0.85 13.16 -14.67
CA PRO A 5 0.52 12.82 -16.05
C PRO A 5 0.57 11.31 -16.29
N LYS A 6 -0.35 10.79 -17.11
CA LYS A 6 -0.43 9.36 -17.44
C LYS A 6 0.89 8.79 -18.01
N ASP A 7 1.71 9.63 -18.64
CA ASP A 7 2.94 9.25 -19.33
C ASP A 7 4.18 9.44 -18.44
N THR A 8 4.00 9.64 -17.11
CA THR A 8 5.11 9.68 -16.16
C THR A 8 5.89 8.35 -16.22
N PRO A 9 7.22 8.40 -16.41
CA PRO A 9 8.01 7.18 -16.51
C PRO A 9 8.00 6.43 -15.18
N VAL A 10 7.64 5.15 -15.25
CA VAL A 10 7.67 4.21 -14.15
C VAL A 10 8.69 3.14 -14.49
N THR A 11 9.59 2.83 -13.57
CA THR A 11 10.58 1.78 -13.70
C THR A 11 10.23 0.63 -12.77
N THR A 12 10.38 -0.60 -13.25
CA THR A 12 10.21 -1.80 -12.42
C THR A 12 11.59 -2.38 -12.18
N PRO A 13 12.27 -2.02 -11.06
CA PRO A 13 13.58 -2.60 -10.74
C PRO A 13 13.46 -4.13 -10.58
N PRO A 14 14.55 -4.89 -10.79
CA PRO A 14 14.52 -6.34 -10.60
C PRO A 14 14.06 -6.68 -9.18
N GLY A 15 12.96 -7.44 -9.08
CA GLY A 15 12.40 -7.86 -7.80
C GLY A 15 13.30 -8.85 -7.09
N LEU A 16 13.21 -8.89 -5.76
CA LEU A 16 13.83 -9.95 -4.97
C LEU A 16 13.17 -11.31 -5.29
N PRO A 17 13.91 -12.43 -5.21
CA PRO A 17 13.33 -13.75 -5.41
C PRO A 17 12.10 -13.97 -4.51
N GLY A 18 10.95 -14.31 -5.12
CA GLY A 18 9.71 -14.56 -4.40
C GLY A 18 8.87 -13.32 -4.06
N ARG A 19 9.25 -12.12 -4.52
CA ARG A 19 8.44 -10.89 -4.38
C ARG A 19 8.22 -10.21 -5.72
N PRO A 20 7.00 -9.68 -5.99
CA PRO A 20 6.78 -8.85 -7.15
C PRO A 20 7.63 -7.60 -7.05
N ALA A 21 8.25 -7.20 -8.15
CA ALA A 21 8.98 -5.94 -8.23
C ALA A 21 8.03 -4.75 -8.00
N SER A 22 8.34 -3.91 -7.02
CA SER A 22 7.58 -2.68 -6.78
C SER A 22 7.91 -1.64 -7.86
N ALA A 23 6.89 -1.23 -8.60
CA ALA A 23 7.03 -0.18 -9.59
C ALA A 23 7.45 1.14 -8.92
N ARG A 24 8.41 1.84 -9.51
CA ARG A 24 9.08 3.03 -8.95
C ARG A 24 8.97 4.21 -9.89
N LEU A 25 8.87 5.42 -9.34
CA LEU A 25 8.99 6.65 -10.11
C LEU A 25 9.90 7.67 -9.42
N GLN A 26 10.43 8.60 -10.22
CA GLN A 26 11.18 9.77 -9.77
C GLN A 26 10.36 11.02 -10.06
N PHE A 27 10.10 11.83 -9.04
CA PHE A 27 9.32 13.05 -9.18
C PHE A 27 9.84 14.14 -8.23
N GLU A 28 10.12 15.33 -8.77
CA GLU A 28 10.64 16.49 -8.02
C GLU A 28 11.88 16.17 -7.16
N GLY A 29 12.79 15.31 -7.68
CA GLY A 29 14.01 14.92 -6.98
C GLY A 29 13.81 13.93 -5.83
N ALA A 30 12.61 13.36 -5.69
CA ALA A 30 12.31 12.31 -4.72
C ALA A 30 11.91 11.00 -5.40
N THR A 31 12.26 9.90 -4.72
CA THR A 31 11.89 8.54 -5.11
C THR A 31 10.55 8.17 -4.51
N TYR A 32 9.69 7.54 -5.30
CA TYR A 32 8.42 6.99 -4.86
C TYR A 32 8.29 5.54 -5.30
N ASP A 33 7.75 4.68 -4.43
CA ASP A 33 7.41 3.31 -4.75
C ASP A 33 5.89 3.12 -4.77
N ARG A 34 5.42 2.18 -5.59
CA ARG A 34 4.01 1.81 -5.68
C ARG A 34 3.55 1.24 -4.35
N VAL A 35 2.48 1.81 -3.84
CA VAL A 35 1.76 1.29 -2.67
C VAL A 35 1.00 0.04 -3.12
N PRO A 36 1.17 -1.11 -2.44
CA PRO A 36 0.35 -2.29 -2.70
C PRO A 36 -1.13 -2.02 -2.46
N ASP A 37 -2.00 -2.71 -3.21
CA ASP A 37 -3.45 -2.55 -3.15
C ASP A 37 -4.03 -3.29 -1.91
N THR A 38 -3.70 -2.84 -0.69
CA THR A 38 -4.24 -3.37 0.57
C THR A 38 -4.64 -2.26 1.51
N GLY A 39 -5.66 -2.49 2.36
CA GLY A 39 -6.12 -1.51 3.34
C GLY A 39 -5.01 -1.04 4.28
N PHE A 40 -4.17 -1.96 4.77
CA PHE A 40 -3.05 -1.64 5.65
C PHE A 40 -2.00 -0.74 4.99
N THR A 41 -1.54 -1.07 3.78
CA THR A 41 -0.54 -0.25 3.07
C THR A 41 -1.12 1.10 2.64
N MET A 42 -2.40 1.16 2.29
CA MET A 42 -3.08 2.43 2.01
C MET A 42 -3.26 3.29 3.28
N LEU A 43 -3.48 2.69 4.44
CA LEU A 43 -3.50 3.40 5.72
C LEU A 43 -2.13 4.02 6.02
N LEU A 44 -1.04 3.25 5.86
CA LEU A 44 0.32 3.80 6.03
C LEU A 44 0.60 4.93 5.05
N ALA A 45 0.24 4.76 3.77
CA ALA A 45 0.37 5.79 2.76
C ALA A 45 -0.37 7.08 3.16
N TRP A 46 -1.60 6.96 3.67
CA TRP A 46 -2.36 8.12 4.15
C TRP A 46 -1.69 8.80 5.35
N LEU A 47 -1.23 8.01 6.32
CA LEU A 47 -0.56 8.50 7.54
C LEU A 47 0.82 9.12 7.26
N ALA A 48 1.45 8.78 6.13
CA ALA A 48 2.66 9.46 5.67
C ALA A 48 2.40 10.92 5.27
N GLY A 49 1.14 11.34 5.10
CA GLY A 49 0.75 12.68 4.68
C GLY A 49 0.51 12.80 3.17
N LEU A 50 -0.49 13.59 2.80
CA LEU A 50 -0.92 13.74 1.41
C LEU A 50 0.16 14.37 0.51
N GLU A 51 1.08 15.13 1.06
CA GLU A 51 2.23 15.73 0.39
C GLU A 51 3.31 14.71 0.03
N HIS A 52 3.29 13.54 0.66
CA HIS A 52 4.17 12.40 0.35
C HIS A 52 3.53 11.41 -0.63
N LEU A 53 2.32 11.69 -1.10
CA LEU A 53 1.57 10.85 -2.03
C LEU A 53 1.39 11.46 -3.40
N VAL A 54 1.68 10.64 -4.41
CA VAL A 54 1.31 10.88 -5.79
C VAL A 54 0.51 9.71 -6.34
N ARG A 55 -0.27 9.98 -7.39
CA ARG A 55 -1.09 8.94 -8.03
C ARG A 55 -1.03 9.05 -9.54
N LEU A 56 -1.20 7.91 -10.19
CA LEU A 56 -1.34 7.77 -11.63
C LEU A 56 -2.65 7.07 -11.97
N PRO A 57 -3.33 7.40 -13.08
CA PRO A 57 -4.44 6.58 -13.55
C PRO A 57 -4.00 5.12 -13.73
N ASP A 58 -4.82 4.18 -13.29
CA ASP A 58 -4.55 2.77 -13.48
C ASP A 58 -5.01 2.31 -14.87
N ARG A 59 -4.07 1.78 -15.66
CA ARG A 59 -4.29 1.25 -17.02
C ARG A 59 -3.44 0.00 -17.27
N GLU A 60 -2.80 -0.52 -16.23
CA GLU A 60 -1.96 -1.70 -16.38
C GLU A 60 -2.81 -2.96 -16.39
N SER A 61 -2.39 -3.93 -17.21
CA SER A 61 -2.92 -5.28 -17.10
C SER A 61 -2.37 -5.91 -15.82
N HIS A 62 -3.24 -6.14 -14.85
CA HIS A 62 -2.87 -6.83 -13.61
C HIS A 62 -3.23 -8.31 -13.69
N THR A 63 -2.54 -9.12 -12.91
CA THR A 63 -2.88 -10.53 -12.69
C THR A 63 -3.34 -10.68 -11.24
N VAL A 64 -4.44 -11.40 -11.01
CA VAL A 64 -4.90 -11.76 -9.66
C VAL A 64 -4.67 -13.24 -9.45
N THR A 65 -4.30 -13.59 -8.22
CA THR A 65 -4.28 -14.97 -7.74
C THR A 65 -5.42 -15.13 -6.75
N VAL A 66 -6.44 -15.89 -7.15
CA VAL A 66 -7.60 -16.21 -6.32
C VAL A 66 -7.31 -17.53 -5.60
N THR A 67 -7.38 -17.49 -4.28
CA THR A 67 -7.44 -18.70 -3.45
C THR A 67 -8.87 -18.93 -3.03
N GLU A 68 -9.48 -20.01 -3.51
CA GLU A 68 -10.78 -20.48 -3.03
C GLU A 68 -10.58 -21.60 -1.98
N ILE A 69 -11.27 -21.49 -0.85
CA ILE A 69 -11.30 -22.54 0.17
C ILE A 69 -12.66 -23.25 0.08
N ARG A 70 -12.65 -24.52 -0.35
CA ARG A 70 -13.84 -25.39 -0.40
C ARG A 70 -13.69 -26.52 0.62
N GLY A 71 -14.30 -26.36 1.79
CA GLY A 71 -14.11 -27.30 2.91
C GLY A 71 -12.66 -27.28 3.38
N THR A 72 -11.97 -28.43 3.31
CA THR A 72 -10.52 -28.52 3.62
C THR A 72 -9.62 -28.28 2.41
N ALA A 73 -10.17 -28.15 1.20
CA ALA A 73 -9.39 -27.98 -0.02
C ALA A 73 -9.12 -26.49 -0.28
N ARG A 74 -7.85 -26.16 -0.56
CA ARG A 74 -7.41 -24.86 -1.03
C ARG A 74 -7.10 -24.94 -2.52
N ILE A 75 -7.87 -24.26 -3.35
CA ILE A 75 -7.70 -24.22 -4.79
C ILE A 75 -7.19 -22.83 -5.16
N THR A 76 -6.06 -22.76 -5.86
CA THR A 76 -5.46 -21.50 -6.29
C THR A 76 -5.51 -21.40 -7.81
N HIS A 77 -6.06 -20.31 -8.33
CA HIS A 77 -6.06 -19.98 -9.75
C HIS A 77 -5.47 -18.59 -9.97
N SER A 78 -4.76 -18.41 -11.08
CA SER A 78 -4.20 -17.11 -11.48
C SER A 78 -4.71 -16.74 -12.87
N GLY A 79 -5.09 -15.48 -13.05
CA GLY A 79 -5.63 -14.98 -14.30
C GLY A 79 -5.63 -13.45 -14.37
N PRO A 80 -5.98 -12.86 -15.52
CA PRO A 80 -6.11 -11.42 -15.66
C PRO A 80 -7.08 -10.84 -14.64
N ARG A 81 -6.71 -9.72 -14.01
CA ARG A 81 -7.59 -8.98 -13.12
C ARG A 81 -8.81 -8.48 -13.90
N THR A 82 -10.00 -8.88 -13.46
CA THR A 82 -11.27 -8.39 -14.01
C THR A 82 -11.68 -7.09 -13.33
N SER A 83 -12.70 -6.41 -13.88
CA SER A 83 -13.31 -5.25 -13.19
C SER A 83 -13.91 -5.64 -11.85
N THR A 84 -14.54 -6.82 -11.76
CA THR A 84 -15.10 -7.35 -10.51
C THR A 84 -14.03 -7.58 -9.44
N ASP A 85 -12.87 -8.12 -9.84
CA ASP A 85 -11.74 -8.28 -8.92
C ASP A 85 -11.24 -6.92 -8.42
N GLN A 86 -11.18 -5.93 -9.30
CA GLN A 86 -10.78 -4.57 -8.93
C GLN A 86 -11.80 -3.92 -7.98
N ASP A 87 -13.10 -4.06 -8.25
CA ASP A 87 -14.16 -3.54 -7.38
C ASP A 87 -14.08 -4.19 -5.99
N THR A 88 -13.83 -5.50 -5.92
CA THR A 88 -13.66 -6.22 -4.65
C THR A 88 -12.44 -5.74 -3.86
N ILE A 89 -11.32 -5.48 -4.55
CA ILE A 89 -10.10 -4.94 -3.93
C ILE A 89 -10.35 -3.52 -3.42
N ASP A 90 -10.96 -2.67 -4.24
CA ASP A 90 -11.28 -1.29 -3.90
C ASP A 90 -12.23 -1.23 -2.69
N GLU A 91 -13.29 -2.05 -2.68
CA GLU A 91 -14.22 -2.17 -1.54
C GLU A 91 -13.49 -2.60 -0.27
N GLY A 92 -12.63 -3.62 -0.32
CA GLY A 92 -11.87 -4.06 0.85
C GLY A 92 -10.89 -3.00 1.39
N ILE A 93 -10.30 -2.19 0.52
CA ILE A 93 -9.48 -1.04 0.93
C ILE A 93 -10.36 0.03 1.59
N GLU A 94 -11.50 0.34 0.98
CA GLU A 94 -12.44 1.35 1.47
C GLU A 94 -13.00 0.99 2.85
N ASP A 95 -13.44 -0.25 3.05
CA ASP A 95 -13.93 -0.75 4.34
C ASP A 95 -12.86 -0.64 5.43
N TYR A 96 -11.63 -1.10 5.14
CA TYR A 96 -10.52 -1.04 6.09
C TYR A 96 -10.16 0.40 6.49
N LEU A 97 -10.20 1.34 5.53
CA LEU A 97 -9.92 2.74 5.80
C LEU A 97 -11.09 3.42 6.54
N ALA A 98 -12.32 3.05 6.22
CA ALA A 98 -13.51 3.52 6.93
C ALA A 98 -13.48 3.11 8.40
N ASP A 99 -13.08 1.86 8.69
CA ASP A 99 -12.87 1.37 10.06
C ASP A 99 -11.79 2.17 10.80
N ALA A 100 -10.74 2.64 10.09
CA ALA A 100 -9.73 3.54 10.64
C ALA A 100 -10.21 5.03 10.71
N GLY A 101 -11.41 5.36 10.25
CA GLY A 101 -11.88 6.74 10.11
C GLY A 101 -11.01 7.57 9.16
N VAL A 102 -10.55 6.97 8.07
CA VAL A 102 -9.78 7.59 6.99
C VAL A 102 -10.64 7.64 5.73
N PRO A 103 -10.66 8.76 4.98
CA PRO A 103 -11.43 8.87 3.75
C PRO A 103 -11.00 7.85 2.69
N ALA A 104 -11.98 7.34 1.93
CA ALA A 104 -11.73 6.47 0.79
C ALA A 104 -10.84 7.16 -0.27
N PRO A 105 -9.80 6.48 -0.78
CA PRO A 105 -9.00 6.98 -1.89
C PRO A 105 -9.83 6.93 -3.17
N PRO A 106 -9.66 7.89 -4.10
CA PRO A 106 -10.34 7.79 -5.39
C PRO A 106 -9.92 6.54 -6.17
N ARG A 107 -10.91 5.72 -6.56
CA ARG A 107 -10.73 4.52 -7.39
C ARG A 107 -10.07 4.79 -8.74
N GLY A 108 -9.58 3.74 -9.39
CA GLY A 108 -8.99 3.80 -10.74
C GLY A 108 -7.60 4.46 -10.79
N HIS A 109 -6.90 4.48 -9.66
CA HIS A 109 -5.55 5.05 -9.56
C HIS A 109 -4.59 4.09 -8.88
N ARG A 110 -3.34 4.09 -9.37
CA ARG A 110 -2.20 3.50 -8.67
C ARG A 110 -1.56 4.57 -7.79
N TRP A 111 -1.31 4.20 -6.55
CA TRP A 111 -0.77 5.10 -5.54
C TRP A 111 0.72 4.87 -5.37
N TYR A 112 1.44 5.96 -5.16
CA TYR A 112 2.88 5.95 -4.95
C TYR A 112 3.22 6.82 -3.75
N GLN A 113 4.05 6.28 -2.86
CA GLN A 113 4.46 6.93 -1.62
C GLN A 113 5.94 7.29 -1.72
N ARG A 114 6.25 8.52 -1.34
CA ARG A 114 7.62 9.02 -1.25
C ARG A 114 8.39 8.18 -0.25
N LEU A 115 9.59 7.75 -0.60
CA LEU A 115 10.45 7.06 0.36
C LEU A 115 10.98 8.04 1.40
N PRO A 116 10.91 7.71 2.71
CA PRO A 116 11.49 8.52 3.75
C PRO A 116 13.01 8.43 3.69
N HIS A 117 13.71 9.40 4.29
CA HIS A 117 15.17 9.40 4.28
C HIS A 117 15.71 8.10 4.93
N GLY A 118 16.78 7.54 4.37
CA GLY A 118 17.41 6.32 4.87
C GLY A 118 16.69 5.01 4.53
N HIS A 119 15.67 5.04 3.67
CA HIS A 119 14.97 3.85 3.20
C HIS A 119 15.04 3.77 1.67
N ASP A 120 15.43 2.60 1.16
CA ASP A 120 15.64 2.39 -0.27
C ASP A 120 14.39 1.84 -0.96
N THR A 121 13.46 1.25 -0.21
CA THR A 121 12.19 0.68 -0.71
C THR A 121 11.04 0.85 0.29
N LEU A 122 9.79 0.75 -0.17
CA LEU A 122 8.64 0.65 0.74
C LEU A 122 8.65 -0.63 1.58
N ASP A 123 9.28 -1.70 1.11
CA ASP A 123 9.45 -2.93 1.91
C ASP A 123 10.31 -2.65 3.15
N ASP A 124 11.36 -1.83 3.04
CA ASP A 124 12.18 -1.40 4.17
C ASP A 124 11.34 -0.56 5.16
N VAL A 125 10.50 0.33 4.63
CA VAL A 125 9.57 1.13 5.43
C VAL A 125 8.58 0.23 6.17
N TYR A 126 7.98 -0.75 5.49
CA TYR A 126 7.04 -1.68 6.12
C TYR A 126 7.73 -2.59 7.13
N ALA A 127 8.97 -3.02 6.89
CA ALA A 127 9.76 -3.77 7.87
C ALA A 127 10.04 -2.93 9.13
N HIS A 128 10.37 -1.64 8.95
CA HIS A 128 10.53 -0.69 10.05
C HIS A 128 9.22 -0.56 10.84
N VAL A 129 8.10 -0.28 10.16
CA VAL A 129 6.78 -0.12 10.80
C VAL A 129 6.38 -1.37 11.56
N ASN A 130 6.55 -2.56 10.96
CA ASN A 130 6.24 -3.83 11.63
C ASN A 130 7.12 -4.07 12.87
N THR A 131 8.38 -3.63 12.84
CA THR A 131 9.29 -3.75 13.98
C THR A 131 8.87 -2.81 15.11
N ALA A 132 8.54 -1.56 14.79
CA ALA A 132 8.06 -0.58 15.76
C ALA A 132 6.70 -0.94 16.34
N LEU A 133 5.78 -1.48 15.52
CA LEU A 133 4.48 -1.95 15.96
C LEU A 133 4.62 -3.09 16.97
N ARG A 134 5.44 -4.11 16.69
CA ARG A 134 5.71 -5.21 17.65
C ARG A 134 6.37 -4.75 18.93
N ALA A 135 7.18 -3.69 18.88
CA ALA A 135 7.79 -3.13 20.09
C ALA A 135 6.76 -2.36 20.94
N THR A 136 5.77 -1.73 20.30
CA THR A 136 4.75 -0.89 20.96
C THR A 136 3.55 -1.71 21.45
N ASP A 137 3.17 -2.76 20.72
CA ASP A 137 2.12 -3.72 21.07
C ASP A 137 2.64 -5.16 20.95
N PRO A 138 3.47 -5.62 21.92
CA PRO A 138 4.09 -6.95 21.88
C PRO A 138 3.09 -8.11 21.90
N GLU A 139 1.94 -7.88 22.54
CA GLU A 139 0.87 -8.87 22.68
C GLU A 139 -0.07 -8.90 21.45
N GLY A 140 0.09 -7.97 20.50
CA GLY A 140 -0.72 -7.89 19.28
C GLY A 140 -2.20 -7.65 19.57
N THR A 141 -2.49 -6.83 20.57
CA THR A 141 -3.85 -6.51 21.02
C THR A 141 -4.60 -5.59 20.05
N ALA A 142 -3.87 -4.73 19.33
CA ALA A 142 -4.43 -3.88 18.28
C ALA A 142 -4.58 -4.69 16.99
N ILE A 143 -5.77 -5.26 16.78
CA ILE A 143 -6.08 -6.06 15.59
C ILE A 143 -6.96 -5.31 14.60
N HIS A 144 -7.75 -4.34 15.08
CA HIS A 144 -8.70 -3.60 14.27
C HIS A 144 -8.08 -2.28 13.75
N PRO A 145 -8.45 -1.78 12.56
CA PRO A 145 -7.83 -0.58 11.98
C PRO A 145 -7.91 0.68 12.86
N ASP A 146 -9.00 0.86 13.62
CA ASP A 146 -9.15 1.98 14.58
C ASP A 146 -8.16 1.93 15.75
N GLN A 147 -7.84 0.73 16.24
CA GLN A 147 -6.88 0.48 17.30
C GLN A 147 -5.44 0.63 16.79
N LEU A 148 -5.18 0.20 15.56
CA LEU A 148 -3.88 0.31 14.91
C LEU A 148 -3.53 1.77 14.57
N LYS A 149 -4.50 2.54 14.07
CA LYS A 149 -4.27 3.91 13.59
C LYS A 149 -3.50 4.82 14.56
N PRO A 150 -3.84 4.96 15.85
CA PRO A 150 -3.09 5.83 16.75
C PRO A 150 -1.61 5.40 16.87
N ILE A 151 -1.34 4.10 17.01
CA ILE A 151 0.02 3.56 17.09
C ILE A 151 0.79 3.82 15.79
N LEU A 152 0.15 3.54 14.65
CA LEU A 152 0.75 3.77 13.34
C LEU A 152 0.97 5.25 13.06
N THR A 153 0.13 6.15 13.59
CA THR A 153 0.30 7.60 13.45
C THR A 153 1.62 8.04 14.09
N ASP A 154 1.89 7.59 15.31
CA ASP A 154 3.12 7.93 16.02
C ASP A 154 4.37 7.36 15.31
N ILE A 155 4.29 6.12 14.83
CA ILE A 155 5.38 5.48 14.07
C ILE A 155 5.65 6.24 12.76
N MET A 156 4.59 6.59 12.02
CA MET A 156 4.72 7.25 10.73
C MET A 156 5.23 8.69 10.88
N ALA A 157 4.89 9.39 11.96
CA ALA A 157 5.40 10.73 12.25
C ALA A 157 6.93 10.76 12.45
N VAL A 158 7.54 9.66 12.91
CA VAL A 158 9.01 9.53 13.00
C VAL A 158 9.64 9.39 11.61
N LEU A 159 8.97 8.68 10.69
CA LEU A 159 9.46 8.43 9.33
C LEU A 159 9.23 9.63 8.40
N TYR A 160 8.14 10.36 8.61
CA TYR A 160 7.69 11.50 7.82
C TYR A 160 7.45 12.72 8.73
N PRO A 161 8.52 13.38 9.19
CA PRO A 161 8.38 14.61 9.96
C PRO A 161 7.83 15.73 9.06
N HIS A 162 6.75 16.36 9.50
CA HIS A 162 6.14 17.53 8.84
C HIS A 162 6.87 18.83 9.19
#